data_AF-A0A7C3IK25-F1
#
_entry.id   AF-A0A7C3IK25-F1
#
_cell.length_a   1.000
_cell.length_b   1.000
_cell.length_c   1.000
_cell.angle_alpha   90.00
_cell.angle_beta   90.00
_cell.angle_gamma   90.00
#
_symmetry.space_group_name_H-M   'P 1'
#
loop_
_entity.id
_entity.type
_entity.pdbx_description
1 polymer ?
#
loop_
_entity_poly.entity_id
_entity_poly.type
_entity_poly.pdbx_seq_one_letter_code
_entity_poly.pdbx_strand_id
1 'polypeptide(L)' 'MIALIVGLVAIAFAVLAVIPAGLNWWQDVLLFLRGSIPVMAVLIGLLAVFIGIADIKDQIEAKKEEAEEKAKENSSSESK' A
#
# COMPACT_ATOMS: atom_id res chain seq x y z
N MET A 1 -27.46 8.49 -17.89
CA MET A 1 -28.29 9.15 -16.86
C MET A 1 -28.69 8.20 -15.73
N ILE A 2 -29.19 7.00 -16.04
CA ILE A 2 -29.55 5.98 -15.02
C ILE A 2 -28.42 5.69 -14.03
N ALA A 3 -27.17 5.49 -14.48
CA ALA A 3 -26.06 5.19 -13.58
C ALA A 3 -25.77 6.28 -12.53
N LEU A 4 -25.91 7.56 -12.90
CA LEU A 4 -25.72 8.68 -11.97
C LEU A 4 -26.85 8.76 -10.93
N ILE A 5 -28.07 8.48 -11.35
CA ILE A 5 -29.25 8.46 -10.47
C ILE A 5 -29.15 7.29 -9.50
N VAL A 6 -28.80 6.09 -9.98
CA VAL A 6 -28.59 4.90 -9.14
C VAL A 6 -27.44 5.13 -8.16
N GLY A 7 -26.34 5.73 -8.61
CA GLY A 7 -25.21 6.09 -7.74
C GLY A 7 -25.63 7.08 -6.64
N LEU A 8 -26.39 8.12 -6.99
CA LEU A 8 -26.86 9.11 -6.02
C LEU A 8 -27.82 8.50 -4.98
N VAL A 9 -28.74 7.63 -5.43
CA VAL A 9 -29.66 6.91 -4.53
C VAL A 9 -28.90 5.96 -3.62
N ALA A 10 -27.89 5.25 -4.12
CA ALA A 10 -27.05 4.38 -3.33
C ALA A 10 -26.26 5.14 -2.26
N ILE A 11 -25.73 6.33 -2.59
CA ILE A 11 -25.03 7.20 -1.63
C ILE A 11 -26.00 7.71 -0.56
N ALA A 12 -27.18 8.18 -0.96
CA ALA A 12 -28.20 8.64 -0.01
C ALA A 12 -28.66 7.51 0.94
N PHE A 13 -28.84 6.30 0.41
CA PHE A 13 -29.16 5.11 1.19
C PHE A 13 -28.02 4.73 2.15
N ALA A 14 -26.77 4.78 1.70
CA ALA A 14 -25.60 4.51 2.54
C ALA A 14 -25.54 5.50 3.72
N VAL A 15 -25.77 6.79 3.46
CA VAL A 15 -25.77 7.82 4.52
C VAL A 15 -26.92 7.60 5.51
N LEU A 16 -28.14 7.29 5.04
CA LEU A 16 -29.29 6.99 5.90
C LEU A 16 -29.13 5.70 6.72
N ALA A 17 -28.47 4.68 6.17
CA ALA A 17 -28.20 3.43 6.87
C ALA A 17 -27.14 3.58 7.99
N VAL A 18 -26.21 4.52 7.80
CA VAL A 18 -25.10 4.82 8.71
C VAL A 18 -25.53 5.76 9.85
N ILE A 19 -26.56 6.59 9.65
CA ILE A 19 -27.06 7.52 10.68
C ILE A 19 -27.79 6.77 11.82
N PRO A 20 -27.47 7.05 13.10
CA PRO A 20 -28.03 6.34 14.26
C PRO A 20 -29.53 6.57 14.52
N ALA A 21 -30.20 7.41 13.72
CA ALA A 21 -31.66 7.60 13.76
C ALA A 21 -32.43 6.64 12.82
N GLY A 22 -31.73 5.88 11.96
CA GLY A 22 -32.31 4.95 10.98
C GLY A 22 -32.13 3.46 11.34
N LEU A 23 -31.55 2.68 10.41
CA LEU A 23 -31.35 1.22 10.49
C LEU A 23 -30.25 0.76 11.48
N ASN A 24 -29.52 1.70 12.09
CA ASN A 24 -28.48 1.45 13.11
C ASN A 24 -27.33 0.53 12.67
N TRP A 25 -27.10 0.40 11.36
CA TRP A 25 -26.01 -0.41 10.77
C TRP A 25 -24.62 0.19 10.97
N TRP A 26 -24.50 1.33 11.65
CA TRP A 26 -23.23 1.91 12.04
C TRP A 26 -22.31 0.91 12.75
N GLN A 27 -22.87 0.10 13.66
CA GLN A 27 -22.11 -0.92 14.38
C GLN A 27 -21.66 -2.07 13.47
N ASP A 28 -22.51 -2.55 12.58
CA ASP A 28 -22.18 -3.62 11.63
C ASP A 28 -21.13 -3.18 10.59
N VAL A 29 -21.21 -1.93 10.11
CA VAL A 29 -20.22 -1.34 9.20
C VAL A 29 -18.88 -1.19 9.90
N LEU A 30 -18.85 -0.73 11.15
CA LEU A 30 -17.62 -0.66 11.94
C LEU A 30 -17.05 -2.06 12.22
N LEU A 31 -17.90 -3.06 12.47
CA LEU A 31 -17.47 -4.44 12.68
C LEU A 31 -16.84 -5.02 11.40
N PHE A 32 -17.48 -4.80 10.24
CA PHE A 32 -16.96 -5.22 8.94
C PHE A 32 -15.65 -4.50 8.58
N LEU A 33 -15.57 -3.19 8.83
CA LEU A 33 -14.36 -2.42 8.59
C LEU A 33 -13.22 -2.90 9.49
N ARG A 34 -13.49 -3.10 10.78
CA ARG A 34 -12.51 -3.61 11.76
C ARG A 34 -12.10 -5.05 11.47
N GLY A 35 -12.96 -5.86 10.86
CA GLY A 35 -12.66 -7.22 10.40
C GLY A 35 -11.89 -7.28 9.08
N SER A 36 -12.15 -6.35 8.16
CA SER A 36 -11.49 -6.31 6.84
C SER A 36 -10.10 -5.69 6.85
N ILE A 37 -9.85 -4.71 7.74
CA ILE A 37 -8.54 -4.08 7.94
C ILE A 37 -7.42 -5.11 8.19
N PRO A 38 -7.52 -6.05 9.15
CA PRO A 38 -6.44 -7.00 9.40
C PRO A 38 -6.22 -7.97 8.23
N VAL A 39 -7.26 -8.37 7.51
CA VAL A 39 -7.14 -9.22 6.31
C VAL A 39 -6.38 -8.48 5.20
N MET A 40 -6.76 -7.23 4.92
CA MET A 40 -6.05 -6.36 3.97
C MET A 40 -4.60 -6.10 4.42
N ALA A 41 -4.37 -5.88 5.71
CA ALA A 41 -3.04 -5.63 6.24
C ALA A 41 -2.11 -6.83 6.08
N VAL A 42 -2.60 -8.06 6.26
CA VAL A 42 -1.82 -9.28 6.00
C VAL A 42 -1.50 -9.42 4.52
N LEU A 43 -2.48 -9.19 3.63
CA LEU A 43 -2.27 -9.30 2.18
C LEU A 43 -1.27 -8.26 1.68
N ILE A 44 -1.46 -6.99 2.04
CA ILE A 44 -0.54 -5.90 1.66
C ILE A 44 0.82 -6.09 2.33
N GLY A 45 0.85 -6.52 3.59
CA GLY A 45 2.08 -6.77 4.35
C GLY A 45 2.93 -7.89 3.72
N LEU A 46 2.32 -8.99 3.31
CA LEU A 46 3.00 -10.07 2.60
C LEU A 46 3.62 -9.57 1.29
N LEU A 47 2.86 -8.84 0.48
CA LEU A 47 3.36 -8.24 -0.75
C LEU A 47 4.52 -7.27 -0.49
N ALA A 48 4.40 -6.43 0.55
CA ALA A 48 5.44 -5.49 0.94
C ALA A 48 6.73 -6.17 1.39
N VAL A 49 6.65 -7.32 2.08
CA VAL A 49 7.84 -8.10 2.46
C VAL A 49 8.55 -8.65 1.23
N PHE A 50 7.82 -9.19 0.25
CA PHE A 50 8.44 -9.70 -0.97
C PHE A 50 9.11 -8.60 -1.80
N ILE A 51 8.43 -7.46 -1.97
CA ILE A 51 8.99 -6.30 -2.68
C ILE A 51 10.19 -5.74 -1.93
N GLY A 52 10.09 -5.59 -0.59
CA GLY A 52 11.15 -5.05 0.23
C GLY A 52 12.42 -5.91 0.25
N ILE A 53 12.31 -7.24 0.26
CA ILE A 53 13.48 -8.13 0.18
C ILE A 53 14.16 -8.01 -1.19
N ALA A 54 13.39 -7.92 -2.28
CA ALA A 54 13.95 -7.74 -3.61
C ALA A 54 14.65 -6.37 -3.73
N ASP A 55 13.98 -5.30 -3.32
CA ASP A 55 14.49 -3.92 -3.36
C ASP A 55 15.76 -3.73 -2.51
N ILE A 56 15.81 -4.31 -1.31
CA ILE A 56 17.01 -4.25 -0.46
C ILE A 56 18.19 -4.98 -1.10
N LYS A 57 17.96 -6.14 -1.73
CA LYS A 57 19.04 -6.90 -2.39
C LYS A 57 19.59 -6.13 -3.59
N ASP A 58 18.70 -5.61 -4.45
CA ASP A 58 19.10 -4.76 -5.58
C ASP A 58 19.90 -3.54 -5.12
N GLN A 59 19.46 -2.87 -4.04
CA GLN A 59 20.15 -1.69 -3.54
C GLN A 59 21.54 -2.01 -2.95
N ILE A 60 21.70 -3.16 -2.29
CA ILE A 60 23.00 -3.60 -1.76
C ILE A 60 23.95 -3.95 -2.91
N GLU A 61 23.45 -4.60 -3.95
CA GLU A 61 24.25 -5.01 -5.11
C GLU A 61 24.70 -3.79 -5.92
N ALA A 62 23.80 -2.83 -6.16
CA ALA A 62 24.11 -1.55 -6.78
C ALA A 62 25.15 -0.74 -5.98
N LYS A 63 25.01 -0.68 -4.65
CA LYS A 63 26.01 -0.02 -3.78
C LYS A 63 27.38 -0.69 -3.82
N LYS A 64 27.42 -2.01 -4.01
CA LYS A 64 28.67 -2.77 -4.08
C LYS A 64 29.38 -2.55 -5.41
N GLU A 65 28.64 -2.52 -6.52
CA GLU A 65 29.18 -2.16 -7.84
C GLU A 65 29.69 -0.71 -7.86
N GLU A 66 28.93 0.25 -7.33
CA GLU A 66 29.38 1.65 -7.24
C GLU A 66 30.64 1.80 -6.37
N ALA A 67 30.80 0.98 -5.33
CA ALA A 67 31.99 0.98 -4.48
C ALA A 67 33.21 0.37 -5.18
N GLU A 68 33.02 -0.70 -5.97
CA GLU A 68 34.10 -1.31 -6.76
C GLU A 68 34.54 -0.45 -7.94
N GLU A 69 33.62 0.28 -8.58
CA GLU A 69 33.96 1.24 -9.64
C GLU A 69 34.80 2.40 -9.09
N LYS A 70 34.40 2.98 -7.96
CA LYS A 70 35.16 4.06 -7.30
C LYS A 70 36.53 3.60 -6.78
N ALA A 71 36.65 2.36 -6.31
CA ALA A 71 37.93 1.80 -5.90
C ALA A 71 38.88 1.59 -7.10
N LYS A 72 38.35 1.16 -8.25
CA LYS A 72 39.14 1.01 -9.49
C LYS A 72 39.56 2.37 -10.07
N GLU A 73 38.68 3.37 -10.06
CA GLU A 73 38.99 4.72 -10.54
C GLU A 73 40.12 5.38 -9.72
N ASN A 74 40.07 5.27 -8.38
CA ASN A 74 41.13 5.79 -7.52
C ASN A 74 42.47 5.06 -7.66
N SER A 75 42.46 3.76 -8.00
CA SER A 75 43.71 3.02 -8.25
C SER A 75 44.36 3.33 -9.61
N SER A 76 43.59 3.86 -10.57
CA SER A 76 44.12 4.23 -11.90
C SER A 76 44.58 5.69 -11.99
N SER A 77 44.15 6.56 -11.07
CA SER A 77 44.58 7.97 -11.03
C SER A 77 45.88 8.20 -10.25
N GLU A 78 46.28 7.29 -9.37
CA GLU A 78 47.51 7.39 -8.57
C GLU A 78 48.77 6.81 -9.26
N SER A 79 48.64 6.25 -10.47
CA SER A 79 49.75 5.67 -11.24
C SER A 79 50.15 6.47 -12.49
N LYS A 80 49.68 7.72 -12.66
CA LYS A 80 49.99 8.56 -13.82
C LYS A 80 50.76 9.83 -13.46
#